data_AF-A0AAV0N0E4-F1
#
_entry.id   AF-A0AAV0N0E4-F1
#
_cell.length_a   1.000
_cell.length_b   1.000
_cell.length_c   1.000
_cell.angle_alpha   90.00
_cell.angle_beta   90.00
_cell.angle_gamma   90.00
#
_symmetry.space_group_name_H-M   'P 1'
#
loop_
_entity.id
_entity.type
_entity.pdbx_description
1 polymer ?
#
loop_
_entity_poly.entity_id
_entity_poly.type
_entity_poly.pdbx_seq_one_letter_code
_entity_poly.pdbx_strand_id
1 'polypeptide(L)'
;MIGSYVIVYKFVDDLHFFVTGDEDQNEVILASVLQGFFEAVGILLRGNVEKREALENLDLILLCLDETIDGGVPLETDPAVLASKVASHSMDSGAPLSEQTLAQALATAREHITKSLLK
;
A
#
# COMPACT_ATOMS: atom_id res chain seq x y z
N MET A 1 -33.94 -0.11 -7.13
CA MET A 1 -33.32 -0.65 -5.91
C MET A 1 -31.84 -0.74 -6.24
N ILE A 2 -31.02 0.16 -5.71
CA ILE A 2 -29.56 -0.11 -5.69
C ILE A 2 -29.47 -1.41 -4.88
N GLY A 3 -28.81 -2.44 -5.41
CA GLY A 3 -28.69 -3.72 -4.71
C GLY A 3 -28.23 -3.51 -3.27
N SER A 4 -28.61 -4.44 -2.38
CA SER A 4 -28.08 -4.44 -1.02
C SER A 4 -26.56 -4.60 -1.12
N TYR A 5 -25.81 -3.51 -0.98
CA TYR A 5 -24.36 -3.52 -0.94
C TYR A 5 -23.93 -3.20 0.49
N VAL A 6 -22.90 -3.88 0.96
CA VAL A 6 -22.16 -3.46 2.16
C VAL A 6 -21.14 -2.43 1.73
N ILE A 7 -21.13 -1.28 2.41
CA ILE A 7 -20.16 -0.21 2.16
C ILE A 7 -19.44 0.07 3.47
N VAL A 8 -18.13 -0.15 3.47
CA VAL A 8 -17.23 0.34 4.54
C VAL A 8 -16.51 1.58 4.03
N TYR A 9 -16.32 2.58 4.89
CA TYR A 9 -15.72 3.84 4.48
C TYR A 9 -14.84 4.44 5.57
N LYS A 10 -13.89 5.28 5.14
CA LYS A 10 -12.99 6.04 6.01
C LYS A 10 -12.72 7.41 5.40
N PHE A 11 -12.70 8.42 6.27
CA PHE A 11 -12.44 9.80 5.88
C PHE A 11 -11.11 10.26 6.49
N VAL A 12 -10.31 10.96 5.69
CA VAL A 12 -9.10 11.67 6.13
C VAL A 12 -9.05 12.98 5.37
N ASP A 13 -8.91 14.09 6.08
CA ASP A 13 -8.92 15.44 5.51
C ASP A 13 -10.04 15.66 4.47
N ASP A 14 -9.70 15.81 3.20
CA ASP A 14 -10.62 15.99 2.07
C ASP A 14 -10.72 14.76 1.13
N LEU A 15 -10.29 13.58 1.61
CA LEU A 15 -10.35 12.30 0.91
C LEU A 15 -11.29 11.30 1.58
N HIS A 16 -12.01 10.58 0.72
CA HIS A 16 -13.02 9.59 1.09
C HIS A 16 -12.62 8.24 0.50
N PHE A 17 -12.26 7.29 1.36
CA PHE A 17 -11.96 5.91 0.98
C PHE A 17 -13.19 5.05 1.24
N PHE A 18 -13.54 4.17 0.31
CA PHE A 18 -14.65 3.24 0.47
C PHE A 18 -14.35 1.92 -0.23
N VAL A 19 -14.86 0.82 0.35
CA VAL A 19 -14.89 -0.50 -0.27
C VAL A 19 -16.34 -0.96 -0.26
N THR A 20 -16.81 -1.42 -1.42
CA THR A 20 -18.16 -1.93 -1.61
C THR A 20 -18.10 -3.43 -1.87
N GLY A 21 -18.90 -4.20 -1.14
CA GLY A 21 -19.13 -5.63 -1.41
C GLY A 21 -20.61 -5.92 -1.58
N ASP A 22 -20.94 -7.08 -2.14
CA ASP A 22 -22.30 -7.61 -2.19
C ASP A 22 -22.84 -7.89 -0.76
N GLU A 23 -24.17 -8.04 -0.61
CA GLU A 23 -24.83 -8.25 0.69
C GLU A 23 -24.37 -9.49 1.46
N ASP A 24 -23.77 -10.46 0.79
CA ASP A 24 -23.30 -11.72 1.35
C ASP A 24 -21.80 -11.69 1.73
N GLN A 25 -21.11 -10.57 1.46
CA GLN A 25 -19.69 -10.43 1.77
C GLN A 25 -19.47 -10.16 3.26
N ASN A 26 -18.37 -10.70 3.77
CA ASN A 26 -17.98 -10.52 5.16
C ASN A 26 -17.48 -9.08 5.40
N GLU A 27 -18.18 -8.34 6.25
CA GLU A 27 -17.90 -6.92 6.49
C GLU A 27 -16.55 -6.68 7.18
N VAL A 28 -16.09 -7.65 7.99
CA VAL A 28 -14.76 -7.60 8.62
C VAL A 28 -13.66 -7.72 7.58
N ILE A 29 -13.84 -8.56 6.55
CA ILE A 29 -12.87 -8.67 5.45
C ILE A 29 -12.85 -7.37 4.65
N LEU A 30 -14.01 -6.80 4.31
CA LEU A 30 -14.08 -5.51 3.60
C LEU A 30 -13.40 -4.40 4.42
N ALA A 31 -13.61 -4.38 5.74
CA ALA A 31 -12.96 -3.44 6.64
C ALA A 31 -11.43 -3.62 6.67
N SER A 32 -10.93 -4.86 6.67
CA SER A 32 -9.49 -5.15 6.58
C SER A 32 -8.88 -4.69 5.26
N VAL A 33 -9.57 -4.89 4.14
CA VAL A 33 -9.15 -4.37 2.83
C VAL A 33 -9.06 -2.85 2.85
N LEU A 34 -10.12 -2.18 3.30
CA LEU A 34 -10.15 -0.72 3.40
C LEU A 34 -9.02 -0.20 4.29
N GLN A 35 -8.82 -0.83 5.45
CA GLN A 35 -7.80 -0.41 6.42
C GLN A 35 -6.38 -0.63 5.88
N GLY A 36 -6.13 -1.77 5.25
CA GLY A 36 -4.87 -2.14 4.62
C GLY A 36 -4.48 -1.17 3.51
N PHE A 37 -5.40 -0.94 2.56
CA PHE A 37 -5.22 0.01 1.47
C PHE A 37 -4.99 1.44 1.98
N PHE A 38 -5.82 1.90 2.92
CA PHE A 38 -5.69 3.23 3.51
C PHE A 38 -4.32 3.46 4.16
N GLU A 39 -3.85 2.52 4.99
CA GLU A 39 -2.56 2.64 5.65
C GLU A 39 -1.39 2.50 4.66
N ALA A 40 -1.51 1.65 3.64
CA ALA A 40 -0.51 1.52 2.59
C ALA A 40 -0.35 2.83 1.79
N VAL A 41 -1.47 3.45 1.41
CA VAL A 41 -1.47 4.79 0.80
C VAL A 41 -0.84 5.81 1.75
N GLY A 42 -1.13 5.75 3.05
CA GLY A 42 -0.47 6.58 4.06
C GLY A 42 1.05 6.42 4.08
N ILE A 43 1.56 5.20 3.98
CA ILE A 43 3.01 4.91 3.88
C ILE A 43 3.59 5.50 2.59
N LEU A 44 2.94 5.23 1.46
CA LEU A 44 3.39 5.65 0.12
C LEU A 44 3.44 7.18 -0.02
N LEU A 45 2.46 7.89 0.54
CA LEU A 45 2.39 9.36 0.57
C LEU A 45 3.11 9.98 1.77
N ARG A 46 3.89 9.19 2.53
CA ARG A 46 4.67 9.65 3.69
C ARG A 46 3.83 10.40 4.73
N GLY A 47 2.59 9.96 4.90
CA GLY A 47 1.61 10.50 5.84
C GLY A 47 0.80 11.70 5.34
N ASN A 48 1.09 12.26 4.17
CA ASN A 48 0.32 13.37 3.61
C ASN A 48 -0.85 12.87 2.74
N VAL A 49 -1.94 12.47 3.38
CA VAL A 49 -3.12 11.91 2.69
C VAL A 49 -4.17 13.01 2.45
N GLU A 50 -3.77 14.06 1.73
CA GLU A 50 -4.65 15.12 1.24
C GLU A 50 -4.91 14.95 -0.26
N LYS A 51 -6.02 15.47 -0.76
CA LYS A 51 -6.45 15.31 -2.16
C LYS A 51 -5.40 15.73 -3.18
N ARG A 52 -4.69 16.84 -2.93
CA ARG A 52 -3.65 17.33 -3.85
C ARG A 52 -2.52 16.31 -3.98
N GLU A 53 -1.98 15.85 -2.85
CA GLU A 53 -0.90 14.86 -2.82
C GLU A 53 -1.33 13.52 -3.43
N ALA A 54 -2.56 13.06 -3.12
CA ALA A 54 -3.09 11.84 -3.69
C ALA A 54 -3.28 11.91 -5.20
N LEU A 55 -3.70 13.07 -5.74
CA LEU A 55 -3.82 13.28 -7.19
C LEU A 55 -2.46 13.39 -7.88
N GLU A 56 -1.46 13.99 -7.23
CA GLU A 56 -0.08 14.06 -7.74
C GLU A 56 0.59 12.67 -7.81
N ASN A 57 0.18 11.74 -6.94
CA ASN A 57 0.71 10.37 -6.86
C ASN A 57 -0.34 9.30 -7.21
N LEU A 58 -1.33 9.63 -8.04
CA LEU A 58 -2.47 8.76 -8.30
C LEU A 58 -2.05 7.40 -8.87
N ASP A 59 -1.06 7.37 -9.75
CA ASP A 59 -0.54 6.14 -10.37
C ASP A 59 -0.01 5.15 -9.30
N LEU A 60 0.63 5.68 -8.25
CA LEU A 60 1.14 4.90 -7.13
C LEU A 60 0.00 4.31 -6.28
N ILE A 61 -1.08 5.08 -6.10
CA ILE A 61 -2.29 4.65 -5.39
C ILE A 61 -3.03 3.57 -6.18
N LEU A 62 -3.14 3.71 -7.51
CA LEU A 62 -3.77 2.72 -8.38
C LEU A 62 -2.98 1.40 -8.39
N LEU A 63 -1.66 1.48 -8.44
CA LEU A 63 -0.80 0.30 -8.31
C LEU A 63 -0.95 -0.37 -6.92
N CYS A 64 -1.12 0.42 -5.86
CA CYS A 64 -1.45 -0.12 -4.53
C CYS A 64 -2.81 -0.81 -4.50
N LEU A 65 -3.77 -0.31 -5.25
CA LEU A 65 -5.09 -0.94 -5.37
C LEU A 65 -4.98 -2.31 -6.06
N ASP A 66 -4.21 -2.39 -7.14
CA ASP A 66 -3.95 -3.64 -7.89
C ASP A 66 -3.28 -4.71 -7.01
N GLU A 67 -2.36 -4.31 -6.11
CA GLU A 67 -1.76 -5.24 -5.13
C GLU A 67 -2.71 -5.63 -3.99
N THR A 68 -3.77 -4.84 -3.74
CA THR A 68 -4.73 -5.08 -2.65
C THR A 68 -5.81 -6.08 -3.05
N ILE A 69 -6.40 -5.92 -4.24
CA ILE A 69 -7.52 -6.73 -4.73
C ILE A 69 -7.33 -7.07 -6.21
N ASP A 70 -7.61 -8.32 -6.58
CA ASP A 70 -7.72 -8.74 -7.98
C ASP A 70 -9.06 -9.44 -8.23
N GLY A 71 -9.82 -8.96 -9.21
CA GLY A 71 -11.12 -9.54 -9.57
C GLY A 71 -12.15 -9.62 -8.44
N GLY A 72 -12.04 -8.76 -7.42
CA GLY A 72 -12.88 -8.80 -6.21
C GLY A 72 -12.36 -9.72 -5.10
N VAL A 73 -11.22 -10.38 -5.29
CA VAL A 73 -10.55 -11.20 -4.28
C VAL A 73 -9.44 -10.39 -3.61
N PRO A 74 -9.47 -10.20 -2.27
CA PRO A 74 -8.35 -9.59 -1.55
C PRO A 74 -7.09 -10.44 -1.69
N LEU A 75 -6.00 -9.83 -2.13
CA LEU A 75 -4.69 -10.47 -2.29
C LEU A 75 -3.79 -10.25 -1.08
N GLU A 76 -3.75 -9.02 -0.58
CA GLU A 76 -2.95 -8.60 0.56
C GLU A 76 -3.67 -7.47 1.31
N THR A 77 -3.51 -7.46 2.64
CA THR A 77 -4.11 -6.46 3.53
C THR A 77 -3.11 -5.88 4.53
N ASP A 78 -1.91 -6.45 4.64
CA ASP A 78 -0.83 -5.84 5.43
C ASP A 78 -0.31 -4.59 4.72
N PRO A 79 -0.40 -3.40 5.36
CA PRO A 79 -0.03 -2.14 4.73
C PRO A 79 1.44 -2.05 4.33
N ALA A 80 2.33 -2.64 5.14
CA ALA A 80 3.77 -2.59 4.88
C ALA A 80 4.16 -3.51 3.73
N VAL A 81 3.51 -4.67 3.62
CA VAL A 81 3.69 -5.58 2.48
C VAL A 81 3.16 -4.96 1.19
N LEU A 82 1.97 -4.35 1.20
CA LEU A 82 1.42 -3.61 0.07
C LEU A 82 2.36 -2.49 -0.39
N ALA A 83 2.74 -1.59 0.52
CA ALA A 83 3.62 -0.48 0.20
C ALA A 83 4.99 -0.96 -0.33
N SER A 84 5.52 -2.05 0.22
CA SER A 84 6.77 -2.67 -0.26
C SER A 84 6.64 -3.24 -1.68
N LYS A 85 5.54 -3.94 -1.98
CA LYS A 85 5.25 -4.45 -3.34
C LYS A 85 5.14 -3.31 -4.33
N VAL A 86 4.36 -2.29 -4.01
CA VAL A 86 4.18 -1.09 -4.85
C VAL A 86 5.49 -0.35 -5.05
N ALA A 87 6.31 -0.22 -4.00
CA ALA A 87 7.66 0.35 -4.08
C ALA A 87 8.54 -0.46 -5.04
N SER A 88 8.51 -1.79 -4.97
CA SER A 88 9.26 -2.66 -5.88
C SER A 88 8.83 -2.53 -7.34
N HIS A 89 7.55 -2.21 -7.58
CA HIS A 89 7.01 -1.92 -8.91
C HIS A 89 7.35 -0.50 -9.40
N SER A 90 7.49 0.47 -8.48
CA SER A 90 7.83 1.88 -8.77
C SER A 90 9.35 2.15 -8.80
N MET A 91 10.16 1.09 -8.82
CA MET A 91 11.64 1.13 -8.94
C MET A 91 12.18 1.91 -10.16
N ASP A 92 11.32 2.35 -11.08
CA ASP A 92 11.71 2.99 -12.34
C ASP A 92 11.46 4.51 -12.42
N SER A 93 10.99 5.19 -11.36
CA SER A 93 10.66 6.62 -11.46
C SER A 93 11.25 7.49 -10.36
N GLY A 94 12.33 8.17 -10.76
CA GLY A 94 12.60 9.55 -10.37
C GLY A 94 13.04 9.68 -8.94
N ALA A 95 14.34 9.56 -8.75
CA ALA A 95 14.95 9.36 -7.47
C ALA A 95 14.18 10.03 -6.27
N PRO A 96 13.90 9.32 -5.16
CA PRO A 96 14.12 7.87 -5.18
C PRO A 96 13.65 6.93 -4.05
N LEU A 97 13.21 5.74 -4.46
CA LEU A 97 13.48 4.48 -3.75
C LEU A 97 15.00 4.13 -3.62
N SER A 98 15.88 4.83 -4.35
CA SER A 98 17.34 4.68 -4.37
C SER A 98 18.11 5.01 -3.07
N GLU A 99 17.60 5.83 -2.14
CA GLU A 99 18.25 5.98 -0.83
C GLU A 99 17.95 4.78 0.10
N GLN A 100 16.74 4.22 -0.02
CA GLN A 100 16.27 3.11 0.81
C GLN A 100 16.93 1.78 0.42
N THR A 101 17.13 1.53 -0.88
CA THR A 101 17.87 0.36 -1.38
C THR A 101 19.37 0.45 -1.09
N LEU A 102 19.96 1.66 -1.09
CA LEU A 102 21.37 1.84 -0.74
C LEU A 102 21.62 1.54 0.76
N ALA A 103 20.74 1.98 1.65
CA ALA A 103 20.84 1.67 3.08
C ALA A 103 20.68 0.16 3.36
N GLN A 104 19.74 -0.50 2.69
CA GLN A 104 19.56 -1.95 2.79
C GLN A 104 20.77 -2.73 2.24
N ALA A 105 21.28 -2.39 1.06
CA ALA A 105 22.45 -3.03 0.48
C ALA A 105 23.71 -2.84 1.34
N LEU A 106 23.87 -1.67 1.96
CA LEU A 106 24.98 -1.39 2.86
C LEU A 106 24.90 -2.21 4.15
N ALA A 107 23.69 -2.39 4.70
CA ALA A 107 23.45 -3.22 5.87
C ALA A 107 23.75 -4.70 5.57
N THR A 108 23.27 -5.21 4.43
CA THR A 108 23.54 -6.57 3.98
C THR A 108 25.03 -6.80 3.71
N ALA A 109 25.71 -5.84 3.06
CA ALA A 109 27.16 -5.90 2.83
C ALA A 109 27.96 -5.91 4.15
N ARG A 110 27.57 -5.09 5.13
CA ARG A 110 28.21 -5.08 6.46
C ARG A 110 28.10 -6.43 7.13
N GLU A 111 26.93 -7.05 7.09
CA GLU A 111 26.69 -8.34 7.74
C GLU A 111 27.49 -9.48 7.07
N HIS A 112 27.61 -9.47 5.75
CA HIS A 112 28.42 -10.44 5.01
C HIS A 112 29.92 -10.27 5.27
N ILE A 113 30.42 -9.04 5.36
CA ILE A 113 31.83 -8.77 5.70
C ILE A 113 32.13 -9.25 7.13
N THR A 114 31.26 -8.93 8.11
CA THR A 114 31.44 -9.38 9.50
C THR A 114 31.44 -10.90 9.60
N LYS A 115 30.54 -11.60 8.90
CA LYS A 115 30.51 -13.07 8.86
C LYS A 115 31.72 -13.69 8.17
N SER A 116 32.28 -13.04 7.14
CA SER A 116 33.48 -13.51 6.44
C SER A 116 34.78 -13.24 7.20
N LEU A 117 34.81 -12.27 8.12
CA LEU A 117 35.99 -11.94 8.94
C LEU A 117 36.03 -12.70 10.28
N LEU A 118 34.90 -13.24 10.73
CA LEU A 118 34.78 -14.06 11.95
C LEU A 118 34.92 -15.57 11.70
N LYS A 119 35.31 -15.97 10.49
CA LYS A 119 35.62 -17.35 10.11
C LYS A 119 37.10 -17.52 9.81
#